data_AF-X1RI00-F1
#
_entry.id   AF-X1RI00-F1
#
_cell.length_a   1.000
_cell.length_b   1.000
_cell.length_c   1.000
_cell.angle_alpha   90.00
_cell.angle_beta   90.00
_cell.angle_gamma   90.00
#
_symmetry.space_group_name_H-M   'P 1'
#
loop_
_entity.id
_entity.type
_entity.pdbx_description
1 polymer ?
#
loop_
_entity_poly.entity_id
_entity_poly.type
_entity_poly.pdbx_seq_one_letter_code
_entity_poly.pdbx_strand_id
1 'polypeptide(L)' 'MSNITLYTWPTPNGIKASITLEELGIPYKAEGIDISTNAQKEEYEPSTHNGSPNH' A
#
# COMPACT_ATOMS: atom_id res chain seq x y z
N MET A 1 -11.62 16.45 0.52
CA MET A 1 -11.41 15.20 1.28
C MET A 1 -10.17 14.55 0.70
N SER A 2 -9.16 14.29 1.53
CA SER A 2 -7.90 13.68 1.13
C SER A 2 -8.12 12.24 0.64
N ASN A 3 -7.68 11.94 -0.57
CA ASN A 3 -7.71 10.60 -1.17
C ASN A 3 -6.58 9.72 -0.63
N ILE A 4 -6.46 9.58 0.69
CA ILE A 4 -5.44 8.72 1.31
C ILE A 4 -6.13 7.49 1.87
N THR A 5 -5.76 6.32 1.33
CA THR A 5 -6.09 5.02 1.91
C THR A 5 -4.82 4.40 2.47
N LEU A 6 -4.78 4.18 3.79
CA LEU A 6 -3.72 3.48 4.48
C LEU A 6 -4.04 2.00 4.54
N TYR A 7 -3.42 1.21 3.65
CA TYR A 7 -3.40 -0.23 3.75
C TYR A 7 -2.36 -0.65 4.80
N THR A 8 -2.78 -1.26 5.90
CA THR A 8 -1.90 -1.56 7.05
C THR A 8 -2.19 -2.92 7.67
N TRP A 9 -1.25 -3.41 8.49
CA TRP A 9 -1.36 -4.61 9.32
C TRP A 9 -0.71 -4.31 10.67
N PRO A 10 -1.15 -4.91 11.79
CA PRO A 10 -0.59 -4.69 13.13
C PRO A 10 0.85 -5.19 13.27
N THR A 11 1.77 -4.50 12.61
CA THR A 11 3.22 -4.66 12.66
C THR A 11 3.84 -3.37 13.21
N PRO A 12 5.06 -3.41 13.77
CA PRO A 12 5.73 -2.21 14.24
C PRO A 12 5.88 -1.09 13.19
N ASN A 13 5.94 -1.43 11.90
CA ASN A 13 6.02 -0.45 10.82
C ASN A 13 4.64 0.08 10.40
N GLY A 14 3.60 -0.77 10.36
CA GLY A 14 2.23 -0.35 10.07
C GLY A 14 1.67 0.67 11.07
N ILE A 15 2.12 0.58 12.33
CA ILE A 15 1.75 1.51 13.41
C ILE A 15 2.38 2.91 13.22
N LYS A 16 3.60 3.01 12.69
CA LYS A 16 4.28 4.32 12.50
C LYS A 16 3.54 5.20 11.51
N ALA A 17 3.02 4.61 10.44
CA ALA A 17 2.29 5.32 9.40
C ALA A 17 0.96 5.90 9.92
N SER A 18 0.19 5.13 10.71
CA SER A 18 -1.05 5.63 11.32
C SER A 18 -0.78 6.74 12.33
N ILE A 19 0.23 6.59 13.20
CA ILE A 19 0.60 7.65 14.17
C ILE A 19 0.94 8.95 13.43
N THR A 20 1.70 8.89 12.35
CA THR A 20 2.10 10.10 11.62
C THR A 20 0.89 10.82 11.01
N LEU A 21 -0.08 10.08 10.47
CA LEU A 21 -1.30 10.67 9.88
C LEU A 21 -2.19 11.31 10.96
N GLU A 22 -2.30 10.69 12.13
CA GLU A 22 -3.01 11.23 13.28
C GLU A 22 -2.35 12.51 13.83
N GLU A 23 -1.02 12.50 14.05
CA GLU A 23 -0.27 13.65 14.56
C GLU A 23 -0.34 14.87 13.62
N LEU A 24 -0.42 14.63 12.30
CA LEU A 24 -0.54 15.69 11.30
C LEU A 24 -2.01 16.11 11.04
N GLY A 25 -2.99 15.45 11.66
CA GLY A 25 -4.42 15.72 11.45
C GLY A 25 -4.89 15.49 10.01
N ILE A 26 -4.23 14.57 9.28
CA ILE A 26 -4.53 14.31 7.88
C ILE A 26 -5.67 13.27 7.82
N PRO A 27 -6.82 13.58 7.20
CA PRO A 27 -7.89 12.61 7.06
C PRO A 27 -7.44 11.45 6.16
N TYR A 28 -7.64 10.21 6.61
CA TYR A 28 -7.35 9.02 5.83
C TYR A 28 -8.37 7.92 6.09
N LYS A 29 -8.46 6.97 5.15
CA LYS A 29 -9.21 5.73 5.32
C LYS A 29 -8.23 4.61 5.70
N ALA A 30 -8.46 3.90 6.79
CA ALA A 30 -7.66 2.74 7.16
C ALA A 30 -8.27 1.45 6.60
N GLU A 31 -7.46 0.64 5.93
CA GLU A 31 -7.85 -0.69 5.46
C GLU A 31 -6.83 -1.73 5.95
N GLY A 32 -7.31 -2.75 6.67
CA GLY A 32 -6.47 -3.84 7.13
C GLY A 32 -6.17 -4.82 6.00
N ILE A 33 -4.90 -5.07 5.69
CA ILE A 33 -4.49 -6.08 4.69
C ILE A 33 -3.73 -7.23 5.36
N ASP A 34 -4.17 -8.46 5.11
CA ASP A 34 -3.50 -9.65 5.66
C ASP A 34 -2.19 -9.93 4.90
N ILE A 35 -1.07 -9.45 5.46
CA ILE A 35 0.27 -9.64 4.89
C ILE A 35 0.81 -11.07 5.03
N SER A 36 0.11 -11.94 5.77
CA SER A 36 0.50 -13.36 5.89
C SER A 36 0.24 -14.15 4.59
N THR A 37 -0.55 -13.57 3.69
CA THR A 37 -0.99 -14.19 2.43
C THR A 37 -0.03 -13.95 1.25
N ASN A 38 1.13 -13.30 1.45
CA ASN A 38 2.00 -12.79 0.37
C ASN A 38 1.33 -11.74 -0.55
N ALA A 39 0.20 -11.13 -0.16
CA ALA A 39 -0.43 -10.06 -0.94
C ALA A 39 0.52 -8.88 -1.25
N GLN A 40 1.53 -8.61 -0.39
CA GLN A 40 2.56 -7.60 -0.68
C GLN A 40 3.52 -7.96 -1.84
N LYS A 41 3.48 -9.21 -2.32
CA LYS A 41 4.26 -9.71 -3.45
C LYS A 41 3.42 -9.95 -4.70
N GLU A 42 2.13 -9.63 -4.68
CA GLU A 42 1.38 -9.59 -5.94
C GLU A 42 2.10 -8.65 -6.90
N GLU A 43 2.45 -9.19 -8.06
CA GLU A 43 3.16 -8.46 -9.08
C GLU A 43 2.25 -7.29 -9.49
N TYR A 44 2.77 -6.07 -9.33
CA TYR A 44 2.17 -4.94 -10.03
C TYR A 44 2.23 -5.32 -11.50
N GLU A 45 1.09 -5.60 -12.14
CA GLU A 45 0.99 -5.82 -13.58
C GLU A 45 0.88 -4.44 -14.25
N PRO A 46 1.99 -3.79 -14.68
CA PRO A 46 1.86 -2.66 -15.58
C PRO A 46 1.27 -3.21 -16.87
N SER A 47 0.02 -2.84 -17.17
CA SER A 47 -0.56 -3.10 -18.48
C SER A 47 0.39 -2.56 -19.54
N THR A 48 0.99 -3.47 -20.31
CA THR A 48 1.86 -3.24 -21.48
C THR A 48 3.32 -2.84 -21.22
N HIS A 49 4.17 -3.80 -20.83
CA HIS A 49 5.49 -3.86 -21.45
C HIS A 49 5.33 -4.58 -22.79
N ASN A 50 5.07 -3.82 -23.86
CA ASN A 50 5.07 -4.33 -25.22
C ASN A 50 6.51 -4.77 -25.55
N GLY A 51 6.82 -6.03 -25.23
CA GLY A 51 8.09 -6.65 -25.52
C GLY A 51 8.29 -6.72 -27.02
N SER A 52 9.05 -5.77 -27.57
CA SER A 52 9.67 -5.92 -28.87
C SER A 52 10.83 -6.91 -28.70
N PRO A 53 10.75 -8.14 -29.24
CA PRO A 53 11.88 -9.05 -29.19
C PRO A 53 12.86 -8.58 -30.26
N ASN A 54 13.94 -7.93 -29.84
CA ASN A 54 15.09 -7.76 -30.72
C ASN A 54 15.79 -9.11 -30.83
N HIS A 55 15.64 -9.76 -31.98
CA HIS A 55 16.50 -10.84 -32.45
C HIS A 55 17.07 -10.47 -33.82
#